data_AF-A0A934FBY4-F1
#
_entry.id   AF-A0A934FBY4-F1
#
_cell.length_a   1.000
_cell.length_b   1.000
_cell.length_c   1.000
_cell.angle_alpha   90.00
_cell.angle_beta   90.00
_cell.angle_gamma   90.00
#
_symmetry.space_group_name_H-M   'P 1'
#
loop_
_entity.id
_entity.type
_entity.pdbx_description
1 polymer ?
#
loop_
_entity_poly.entity_id
_entity_poly.type
_entity_poly.pdbx_seq_one_letter_code
_entity_poly.pdbx_strand_id
1 'polypeptide(L)'
;MTPDPHSEIIRRLRCAAGHLNAVVEMTESGKPSEQMLHQLDAVQGALRAAMNRMIASEVQASEAIILNSPSSKERVVELKRLQSLYTNFVHRFHHQNEVSHDRNTF
;
A
#
# COMPACT_ATOMS: atom_id res chain seq x y z
N MET A 1 -3.76 9.26 22.16
CA MET A 1 -4.70 8.26 21.60
C MET A 1 -4.24 7.97 20.18
N THR A 2 -3.60 6.83 19.92
CA THR A 2 -3.10 6.48 18.59
C THR A 2 -4.29 6.25 17.65
N PRO A 3 -4.31 6.85 16.45
CA PRO A 3 -5.38 6.60 15.48
C PRO A 3 -5.48 5.11 15.18
N ASP A 4 -6.70 4.61 15.13
CA ASP A 4 -7.01 3.24 14.68
C ASP A 4 -6.34 2.98 13.32
N PRO A 5 -5.56 1.89 13.16
CA PRO A 5 -4.93 1.54 11.89
C PRO A 5 -5.86 1.62 10.67
N HIS A 6 -7.13 1.24 10.81
CA HIS A 6 -8.08 1.33 9.70
C HIS A 6 -8.37 2.78 9.29
N SER A 7 -8.46 3.71 10.25
CA SER A 7 -8.66 5.13 9.96
C SER A 7 -7.52 5.74 9.14
N GLU A 8 -6.28 5.37 9.44
CA GLU A 8 -5.10 5.84 8.69
C GLU A 8 -5.06 5.25 7.28
N ILE A 9 -5.39 3.96 7.12
CA ILE A 9 -5.50 3.32 5.79
C ILE A 9 -6.55 4.03 4.94
N ILE A 10 -7.75 4.24 5.49
CA ILE A 10 -8.85 4.94 4.81
C ILE A 10 -8.42 6.34 4.39
N ARG A 11 -7.74 7.08 5.27
CA ARG A 11 -7.26 8.43 4.98
C ARG A 11 -6.29 8.45 3.80
N ARG A 12 -5.36 7.49 3.72
CA ARG A 12 -4.41 7.37 2.60
C ARG A 12 -5.10 6.99 1.29
N LEU A 13 -6.07 6.08 1.34
CA LEU A 13 -6.87 5.71 0.17
C LEU A 13 -7.68 6.90 -0.36
N ARG A 14 -8.27 7.72 0.53
CA ARG A 14 -8.96 8.96 0.13
C ARG A 14 -8.01 9.97 -0.51
N CYS A 15 -6.79 10.09 0.01
CA CYS A 15 -5.75 10.94 -0.59
C CYS A 15 -5.44 10.47 -2.04
N ALA A 16 -5.22 9.17 -2.23
CA ALA A 16 -4.99 8.60 -3.56
C ALA A 16 -6.17 8.87 -4.51
N ALA A 17 -7.41 8.70 -4.04
CA ALA A 17 -8.60 8.99 -4.83
C ALA A 17 -8.70 10.47 -5.24
N GLY A 18 -8.39 11.40 -4.32
CA GLY A 18 -8.37 12.83 -4.64
C GLY A 18 -7.35 13.20 -5.73
N HIS A 19 -6.13 12.67 -5.64
CA HIS A 19 -5.11 12.88 -6.68
C HIS A 19 -5.52 12.26 -8.02
N LEU A 20 -6.13 11.06 -8.00
CA LEU A 20 -6.58 10.41 -9.21
C LEU A 20 -7.70 11.20 -9.90
N ASN A 21 -8.67 11.72 -9.13
CA ASN A 21 -9.72 12.58 -9.68
C ASN A 21 -9.13 13.83 -10.34
N ALA A 22 -8.12 14.45 -9.71
CA ALA A 22 -7.42 15.59 -10.31
C ALA A 22 -6.76 15.21 -11.65
N VAL A 23 -6.15 14.03 -11.77
CA VAL A 23 -5.59 13.55 -13.05
C VAL A 23 -6.67 13.41 -14.12
N VAL A 24 -7.84 12.86 -13.77
CA VAL A 24 -8.96 12.71 -14.70
C VAL A 24 -9.41 14.08 -15.21
N GLU A 25 -9.66 15.03 -14.30
CA GLU A 25 -10.06 16.41 -14.67
C GLU A 25 -9.02 17.11 -15.55
N MET A 26 -7.74 16.92 -15.23
CA MET A 26 -6.62 17.47 -16.00
C MET A 26 -6.52 16.88 -17.39
N THR A 27 -6.78 15.58 -17.53
CA THR A 27 -6.81 14.87 -18.81
C THR A 27 -7.96 15.37 -19.68
N GLU A 28 -9.15 15.48 -19.11
CA GLU A 28 -10.35 16.00 -19.79
C GLU A 28 -10.17 17.46 -20.24
N SER A 29 -9.42 18.24 -19.46
CA SER A 29 -9.15 19.67 -19.73
C SER A 29 -7.91 19.91 -20.61
N GLY A 30 -7.23 18.86 -21.08
CA GLY A 30 -6.02 18.97 -21.91
C GLY A 30 -4.84 19.67 -21.22
N LYS A 31 -4.67 19.49 -19.91
CA LYS A 31 -3.55 20.08 -19.14
C LYS A 31 -2.20 19.46 -19.52
N PRO A 32 -1.07 20.14 -19.21
CA PRO A 32 0.27 19.63 -19.51
C PRO A 32 0.58 18.30 -18.80
N SER A 33 1.27 17.40 -19.51
CA SER A 33 1.62 16.05 -19.05
C SER A 33 2.47 16.04 -17.79
N GLU A 34 3.33 17.04 -17.58
CA GLU A 34 4.22 17.13 -16.43
C GLU A 34 3.42 17.22 -15.12
N GLN A 35 2.35 18.03 -15.12
CA GLN A 35 1.51 18.17 -13.93
C GLN A 35 0.73 16.88 -13.65
N MET A 36 0.30 16.16 -14.69
CA MET A 36 -0.38 14.87 -14.55
C MET A 36 0.55 13.80 -13.97
N LEU A 37 1.82 13.78 -14.41
CA LEU A 37 2.83 12.88 -13.86
C LEU A 37 3.03 13.11 -12.35
N HIS A 38 3.13 14.36 -11.91
CA HIS A 38 3.24 14.66 -10.47
C HIS A 38 2.03 14.17 -9.66
N GLN A 39 0.81 14.30 -10.18
CA GLN A 39 -0.38 13.79 -9.49
C GLN A 39 -0.41 12.26 -9.47
N LEU A 40 -0.02 11.60 -10.57
CA LEU A 40 0.11 10.14 -10.62
C LEU A 40 1.17 9.60 -9.65
N ASP A 41 2.27 10.31 -9.44
CA ASP A 41 3.26 9.95 -8.42
C ASP A 41 2.70 10.11 -7.00
N ALA A 42 1.89 11.15 -6.76
CA ALA A 42 1.20 11.34 -5.49
C ALA A 42 0.19 10.20 -5.22
N VAL A 43 -0.54 9.73 -6.24
CA VAL A 43 -1.40 8.53 -6.15
C VAL A 43 -0.57 7.33 -5.70
N GLN A 44 0.54 7.05 -6.38
CA GLN A 44 1.41 5.92 -6.06
C GLN A 44 1.98 6.00 -4.64
N GLY A 45 2.43 7.18 -4.21
CA GLY A 45 2.93 7.42 -2.86
C GLY A 45 1.87 7.17 -1.78
N ALA A 46 0.63 7.65 -2.01
CA ALA A 46 -0.48 7.43 -1.09
C ALA A 46 -0.87 5.94 -0.98
N LEU A 47 -0.92 5.23 -2.10
CA LEU A 47 -1.19 3.78 -2.12
C LEU A 47 -0.07 2.98 -1.44
N ARG A 48 1.19 3.34 -1.67
CA ARG A 48 2.36 2.74 -0.98
C ARG A 48 2.25 2.92 0.54
N ALA A 49 1.92 4.11 1.01
CA ALA A 49 1.72 4.38 2.43
C ALA A 49 0.56 3.56 3.03
N ALA A 50 -0.56 3.43 2.29
CA ALA A 50 -1.69 2.61 2.71
C ALA A 50 -1.31 1.12 2.86
N MET A 51 -0.60 0.57 1.86
CA MET A 51 -0.14 -0.83 1.90
C MET A 51 0.81 -1.10 3.06
N ASN A 52 1.78 -0.20 3.32
CA ASN A 52 2.70 -0.32 4.45
C ASN A 52 1.93 -0.38 5.78
N ARG A 53 0.95 0.51 5.95
CA ARG A 53 0.14 0.54 7.17
C ARG A 53 -0.72 -0.71 7.32
N MET A 54 -1.25 -1.23 6.23
CA MET A 54 -2.02 -2.47 6.22
C MET A 54 -1.18 -3.66 6.69
N ILE A 55 0.02 -3.86 6.14
CA ILE A 55 0.92 -4.95 6.57
C ILE A 55 1.30 -4.81 8.05
N ALA A 56 1.65 -3.59 8.50
CA ALA A 56 1.95 -3.36 9.90
C ALA A 56 0.77 -3.71 10.83
N SER A 57 -0.45 -3.35 10.42
CA SER A 57 -1.67 -3.70 11.15
C SER A 57 -1.93 -5.20 11.20
N GLU A 58 -1.69 -5.91 10.10
CA GLU A 58 -1.83 -7.37 10.04
C GLU A 58 -0.83 -8.07 10.96
N VAL A 59 0.43 -7.63 10.96
CA VAL A 59 1.45 -8.17 11.89
C VAL A 59 1.02 -8.00 13.35
N GLN A 60 0.51 -6.82 13.71
CA GLN A 60 0.01 -6.55 15.06
C GLN A 60 -1.20 -7.42 15.41
N ALA A 61 -2.14 -7.60 14.49
CA ALA A 61 -3.32 -8.44 14.71
C ALA A 61 -2.97 -9.93 14.88
N SER A 62 -1.96 -10.41 14.15
CA SER A 62 -1.48 -11.79 14.22
C SER A 62 -0.70 -12.11 15.49
N GLU A 63 -0.10 -11.11 16.14
CA GLU A 63 0.83 -11.30 17.27
C GLU A 63 0.23 -12.15 18.39
N ALA A 64 -1.02 -11.86 18.78
CA ALA A 64 -1.68 -12.59 19.86
C ALA A 64 -1.89 -14.07 19.51
N ILE A 65 -2.24 -14.39 18.26
CA ILE A 65 -2.45 -15.77 17.80
C ILE A 65 -1.11 -16.51 17.75
N ILE A 66 -0.09 -15.87 17.19
CA ILE A 66 1.24 -16.48 17.02
C ILE A 66 1.93 -16.72 18.36
N LEU A 67 1.82 -15.80 19.32
CA LEU A 67 2.52 -15.92 20.59
C LEU A 67 1.73 -16.73 21.63
N ASN A 68 0.40 -16.58 21.65
CA ASN A 68 -0.41 -17.05 22.78
C ASN A 68 -1.36 -18.20 22.45
N SER A 69 -1.58 -18.56 21.17
CA SER A 69 -2.45 -19.71 20.88
C SER A 69 -1.85 -20.99 21.47
N PRO A 70 -2.63 -21.79 22.22
CA PRO A 70 -2.19 -23.09 22.72
C PRO A 70 -2.03 -24.12 21.58
N SER A 71 -2.64 -23.88 20.43
CA SER A 71 -2.63 -24.77 19.27
C SER A 71 -1.47 -24.46 18.34
N SER A 72 -0.49 -25.37 18.27
CA SER A 72 0.60 -25.28 17.29
C SER A 72 0.09 -25.19 15.85
N LYS A 73 -1.05 -25.84 15.56
CA LYS A 73 -1.68 -25.78 14.24
C LYS A 73 -2.17 -24.37 13.91
N GLU A 74 -2.81 -23.69 14.86
CA GLU A 74 -3.29 -22.32 14.66
C GLU A 74 -2.13 -21.34 14.48
N ARG A 75 -1.07 -21.47 15.28
CA ARG A 75 0.15 -20.66 15.10
C ARG A 75 0.75 -20.82 13.71
N VAL A 76 0.84 -22.06 13.20
CA VAL A 76 1.36 -22.33 11.85
C VAL A 76 0.45 -21.77 10.76
N VAL A 77 -0.88 -21.85 10.91
CA VAL A 77 -1.83 -21.26 9.96
C VAL A 77 -1.65 -19.76 9.88
N GLU A 78 -1.52 -19.09 11.03
CA GLU A 78 -1.38 -17.63 11.07
C GLU A 78 -0.02 -17.17 10.52
N LEU A 79 1.06 -17.89 10.84
CA LEU A 79 2.38 -17.63 10.24
C LEU A 79 2.35 -17.76 8.72
N LYS A 80 1.70 -18.80 8.18
CA LYS A 80 1.54 -18.97 6.72
C LYS A 80 0.72 -17.84 6.09
N ARG A 81 -0.32 -17.37 6.79
CA ARG A 81 -1.14 -16.23 6.34
C ARG A 81 -0.30 -14.96 6.24
N LEU A 82 0.46 -14.62 7.30
CA LEU A 82 1.38 -13.47 7.28
C LEU A 82 2.45 -13.61 6.20
N GLN A 83 3.06 -14.79 6.05
CA GLN A 83 4.05 -15.04 5.01
C GLN A 83 3.47 -14.77 3.61
N SER A 84 2.23 -15.20 3.35
CA SER A 84 1.55 -14.95 2.09
C SER A 84 1.30 -13.46 1.86
N LEU A 85 0.80 -12.74 2.87
CA LEU A 85 0.59 -11.29 2.78
C LEU A 85 1.88 -10.53 2.51
N TYR A 86 2.96 -10.87 3.23
CA TYR A 86 4.26 -10.22 3.05
C TYR A 86 4.87 -10.53 1.69
N THR A 87 4.78 -11.78 1.22
CA THR A 87 5.23 -12.17 -0.12
C THR A 87 4.52 -11.35 -1.21
N ASN A 88 3.19 -11.22 -1.11
CA ASN A 88 2.41 -10.42 -2.05
C ASN A 88 2.79 -8.94 -2.02
N PHE A 89 3.04 -8.41 -0.83
CA PHE A 89 3.50 -7.04 -0.63
C PHE A 89 4.87 -6.84 -1.32
N VAL A 90 5.88 -7.65 -0.98
CA VAL A 90 7.24 -7.56 -1.52
C VAL A 90 7.26 -7.69 -3.04
N HIS A 91 6.54 -8.66 -3.63
CA HIS A 91 6.48 -8.82 -5.08
C HIS A 91 5.97 -7.56 -5.79
N ARG A 92 4.95 -6.89 -5.23
CA ARG A 92 4.41 -5.65 -5.80
C ARG A 92 5.42 -4.49 -5.71
N PHE A 93 6.22 -4.44 -4.66
CA PHE A 93 7.25 -3.41 -4.50
C PHE A 93 8.48 -3.61 -5.38
N HIS A 94 8.95 -4.86 -5.53
CA HIS A 94 10.06 -5.14 -6.45
C HIS A 94 9.68 -4.84 -7.90
N HIS A 95 8.49 -5.23 -8.33
CA HIS A 95 8.03 -4.95 -9.70
C HIS A 95 7.88 -3.45 -9.97
N GLN A 96 7.43 -2.66 -8.98
CA GLN A 96 7.37 -1.20 -9.12
C GLN A 96 8.76 -0.55 -9.22
N ASN A 97 9.76 -1.04 -8.46
CA ASN A 97 11.10 -0.45 -8.48
C ASN A 97 11.87 -0.76 -9.78
N GLU A 98 11.66 -1.93 -10.38
CA GLU A 98 12.25 -2.30 -11.68
C GLU A 98 11.69 -1.43 -12.82
N VAL A 99 10.37 -1.24 -12.87
CA VAL A 99 9.71 -0.39 -13.88
C VAL A 99 10.05 1.10 -13.74
N SER A 100 10.35 1.57 -12.53
CA SER A 100 10.79 2.95 -12.30
C SER A 100 12.24 3.21 -12.73
N HIS A 101 13.12 2.20 -12.71
CA HIS A 101 14.52 2.34 -13.14
C HIS A 101 14.62 2.54 -14.66
N ASP A 102 13.80 1.84 -15.44
CA ASP A 102 13.80 1.97 -16.92
C ASP A 102 13.29 3.34 -17.40
N ARG A 103 12.42 4.00 -16.63
CA ARG A 103 11.87 5.32 -16.98
C ARG A 103 12.83 6.49 -16.77
N ASN A 104 13.97 6.29 -16.11
CA ASN A 104 14.97 7.33 -15.86
C ASN A 104 16.09 7.37 -16.91
N THR A 105 15.89 6.72 -18.08
CA THR A 105 16.92 6.55 -19.12
C THR A 105 16.64 7.31 -20.43
N PHE A 106 15.65 8.20 -20.48
CA PHE A 106 15.34 9.03 -21.66
C PHE A 106 14.98 10.46 -21.28
#